data_AF-A0A923VJQ2-F1
#
_entry.id   AF-A0A923VJQ2-F1
#
_cell.length_a   1.000
_cell.length_b   1.000
_cell.length_c   1.000
_cell.angle_alpha   90.00
_cell.angle_beta   90.00
_cell.angle_gamma   90.00
#
_symmetry.space_group_name_H-M   'P 1'
#
loop_
_entity.id
_entity.type
_entity.pdbx_description
1 polymer ?
#
loop_
_entity_poly.entity_id
_entity_poly.type
_entity_poly.pdbx_seq_one_letter_code
_entity_poly.pdbx_strand_id
1 'polypeptide(L)'
;KQVIASIKAGQPVDPVHGQRGKQCSVHNTYFTLPVLFAMLSNHYSFTWGHPQNWLVLILMMFAGAAIRQFFVMRHGYKLGRNRNPFGYALAGVAVLIGLIVWMKPLDTGSAAAPGRPLGYADIQPVLEQRCYMCHGAQVQMKNVRLDSAGDVKQHAQAIYQQVVVAKAMPMNNATAITEAERTMIGQWFKAGAKTP
;
A
#
# COMPACT_ATOMS: atom_id res chain seq x y z
N LYS A 1 6.35 -14.57 36.75
CA LYS A 1 6.77 -14.52 38.18
C LYS A 1 6.80 -15.90 38.83
N GLN A 2 5.81 -16.78 38.60
CA GLN A 2 5.80 -18.17 39.11
C GLN A 2 7.02 -19.02 38.70
N VAL A 3 7.40 -19.04 37.42
CA VAL A 3 8.58 -19.80 36.93
C VAL A 3 9.87 -19.43 37.67
N ILE A 4 10.10 -18.14 37.93
CA ILE A 4 11.30 -17.65 38.63
C ILE A 4 11.25 -18.05 40.12
N ALA A 5 10.07 -18.04 40.74
CA ALA A 5 9.89 -18.46 42.13
C ALA A 5 10.15 -19.96 42.31
N SER A 6 9.64 -20.80 41.40
CA SER A 6 9.88 -22.26 41.42
C SER A 6 11.36 -22.61 41.25
N ILE A 7 12.08 -21.92 40.35
CA ILE A 7 13.53 -22.09 40.16
C ILE A 7 14.31 -21.70 41.42
N LYS A 8 13.96 -20.57 42.06
CA LYS A 8 14.58 -20.14 43.33
C LYS A 8 14.29 -21.11 44.48
N ALA A 9 13.15 -21.78 44.45
CA ALA A 9 12.73 -22.76 45.46
C ALA A 9 13.21 -24.20 45.17
N GLY A 10 13.96 -24.43 44.08
CA GLY A 10 14.41 -25.77 43.68
C GLY A 10 13.27 -26.72 43.31
N GLN A 11 12.06 -26.21 43.08
CA GLN A 11 10.89 -27.01 42.75
C GLN A 11 10.80 -27.25 41.23
N PRO A 12 10.26 -28.41 40.81
CA PRO A 12 10.04 -28.69 39.39
C PRO A 12 9.16 -27.61 38.76
N VAL A 13 9.61 -27.07 37.62
CA VAL A 13 8.91 -26.01 36.89
C VAL A 13 7.83 -26.62 36.00
N ASP A 14 6.62 -26.08 36.07
CA ASP A 14 5.55 -26.45 35.15
C ASP A 14 5.94 -26.11 33.69
N PRO A 15 6.06 -27.10 32.79
CA PRO A 15 6.45 -26.89 31.40
C PRO A 15 5.43 -26.06 30.60
N VAL A 16 4.18 -25.95 31.04
CA VAL A 16 3.11 -25.23 30.33
C VAL A 16 3.48 -23.76 30.11
N HIS A 17 4.13 -23.12 31.08
CA HIS A 17 4.55 -21.73 30.94
C HIS A 17 5.63 -21.54 29.87
N GLY A 18 6.58 -22.48 29.76
CA GLY A 18 7.61 -22.47 28.72
C GLY A 18 7.03 -22.72 27.32
N GLN A 19 6.09 -23.65 27.21
CA GLN A 19 5.39 -23.95 25.96
C GLN A 19 4.59 -22.76 25.44
N ARG A 20 3.83 -22.09 26.33
CA ARG A 20 3.10 -20.85 25.99
C ARG A 20 4.06 -19.73 25.54
N GLY A 21 5.17 -19.55 26.25
CA GLY A 21 6.22 -18.60 25.85
C GLY A 21 6.80 -18.90 24.47
N LYS A 22 7.06 -20.18 24.18
CA LYS A 22 7.51 -20.63 22.85
C LYS A 22 6.46 -20.36 21.78
N GLN A 23 5.18 -20.63 22.05
CA GLN A 23 4.09 -20.36 21.12
C GLN A 23 3.99 -18.86 20.76
N CYS A 24 4.02 -17.98 21.76
CA CYS A 24 4.03 -16.53 21.53
C CYS A 24 5.27 -16.08 20.73
N SER A 25 6.44 -16.63 21.05
CA SER A 25 7.68 -16.33 20.33
C SER A 25 7.61 -16.78 18.87
N VAL A 26 7.09 -17.98 18.59
CA VAL A 26 6.88 -18.49 17.23
C VAL A 26 5.84 -17.67 16.49
N HIS A 27 4.72 -17.34 17.12
CA HIS A 27 3.67 -16.50 16.51
C HIS A 27 4.24 -15.12 16.12
N ASN A 28 4.90 -14.45 17.06
CA ASN A 28 5.62 -13.21 16.77
C ASN A 28 6.68 -13.44 15.69
N THR A 29 7.30 -14.62 15.63
CA THR A 29 8.29 -14.95 14.59
C THR A 29 7.70 -15.12 13.19
N TYR A 30 6.43 -15.38 12.98
CA TYR A 30 5.91 -15.42 11.59
C TYR A 30 5.05 -14.21 11.24
N PHE A 31 4.39 -13.61 12.24
CA PHE A 31 3.40 -12.57 12.00
C PHE A 31 3.92 -11.14 12.01
N THR A 32 5.16 -10.85 12.45
CA THR A 32 5.64 -9.45 12.45
C THR A 32 5.62 -8.82 11.06
N LEU A 33 6.20 -9.45 10.04
CA LEU A 33 6.25 -8.87 8.68
C LEU A 33 4.84 -8.78 8.04
N PRO A 34 4.00 -9.83 8.08
CA PRO A 34 2.61 -9.75 7.62
C PRO A 34 1.79 -8.65 8.30
N VAL A 35 1.88 -8.52 9.62
CA VAL A 35 1.11 -7.53 10.40
C VAL A 35 1.59 -6.12 10.11
N LEU A 36 2.90 -5.88 10.04
CA LEU A 36 3.43 -4.59 9.64
C LEU A 36 2.95 -4.20 8.24
N PHE A 37 2.98 -5.13 7.28
CA PHE A 37 2.43 -4.86 5.96
C PHE A 37 0.95 -4.50 6.01
N ALA A 38 0.13 -5.26 6.75
CA ALA A 38 -1.30 -4.97 6.88
C ALA A 38 -1.55 -3.57 7.47
N MET A 39 -0.80 -3.17 8.50
CA MET A 39 -0.88 -1.83 9.10
C MET A 39 -0.50 -0.72 8.12
N LEU A 40 0.57 -0.91 7.34
CA LEU A 40 1.01 0.08 6.35
C LEU A 40 0.22 0.06 5.04
N SER A 41 -0.49 -1.03 4.73
CA SER A 41 -1.19 -1.20 3.45
C SER A 41 -2.17 -0.06 3.17
N ASN A 42 -2.86 0.45 4.18
CA ASN A 42 -3.81 1.57 4.06
C ASN A 42 -3.16 2.88 3.60
N HIS A 43 -1.83 3.03 3.75
CA HIS A 43 -1.10 4.20 3.29
C HIS A 43 -0.72 4.13 1.80
N TYR A 44 -0.80 2.94 1.18
CA TYR A 44 -0.42 2.73 -0.20
C TYR A 44 -1.65 2.32 -1.02
N SER A 45 -2.24 3.29 -1.71
CA SER A 45 -3.46 3.09 -2.53
C SER A 45 -3.34 1.94 -3.55
N PHE A 46 -2.12 1.64 -3.97
CA PHE A 46 -1.78 0.52 -4.83
C PHE A 46 -2.20 -0.85 -4.26
N THR A 47 -2.15 -1.06 -2.94
CA THR A 47 -2.49 -2.36 -2.34
C THR A 47 -3.99 -2.55 -2.12
N TRP A 48 -4.77 -1.47 -2.04
CA TRP A 48 -6.23 -1.51 -1.80
C TRP A 48 -7.08 -1.23 -3.05
N GLY A 49 -6.52 -0.56 -4.07
CA GLY A 49 -7.24 -0.18 -5.28
C GLY A 49 -7.51 -1.33 -6.26
N HIS A 50 -6.88 -2.49 -6.09
CA HIS A 50 -7.11 -3.65 -6.96
C HIS A 50 -8.46 -4.32 -6.63
N PRO A 51 -9.25 -4.77 -7.63
CA PRO A 51 -10.53 -5.45 -7.40
C PRO A 51 -10.42 -6.69 -6.50
N GLN A 52 -9.24 -7.32 -6.47
CA GLN A 52 -8.92 -8.49 -5.64
C GLN A 52 -7.88 -8.14 -4.55
N ASN A 53 -8.07 -6.99 -3.87
CA ASN A 53 -7.20 -6.51 -2.78
C ASN A 53 -7.01 -7.56 -1.64
N TRP A 54 -8.03 -8.35 -1.33
CA TRP A 54 -7.95 -9.44 -0.36
C TRP A 54 -6.92 -10.50 -0.76
N LEU A 55 -6.79 -10.82 -2.05
CA LEU A 55 -5.85 -11.81 -2.55
C LEU A 55 -4.42 -11.24 -2.54
N VAL A 56 -4.27 -9.95 -2.84
CA VAL A 56 -3.01 -9.22 -2.69
C VAL A 56 -2.51 -9.28 -1.25
N LEU A 57 -3.40 -9.07 -0.28
CA LEU A 57 -3.05 -9.18 1.15
C LEU A 57 -2.58 -10.59 1.50
N ILE A 58 -3.33 -11.64 1.11
CA ILE A 58 -2.96 -13.04 1.39
C ILE A 58 -1.58 -13.38 0.81
N LEU A 59 -1.33 -13.03 -0.45
CA LEU A 59 -0.06 -13.31 -1.11
C LEU A 59 1.10 -12.56 -0.47
N MET A 60 0.90 -11.32 -0.04
CA MET A 60 1.94 -10.56 0.65
C MET A 60 2.23 -11.13 2.06
N MET A 61 1.20 -11.55 2.80
CA MET A 61 1.37 -12.22 4.09
C MET A 61 2.13 -13.54 3.92
N PHE A 62 1.81 -14.31 2.88
CA PHE A 62 2.52 -15.54 2.53
C PHE A 62 3.99 -15.28 2.20
N ALA A 63 4.28 -14.27 1.35
CA ALA A 63 5.64 -13.88 1.01
C ALA A 63 6.44 -13.47 2.25
N GLY A 64 5.86 -12.66 3.15
CA GLY A 64 6.48 -12.26 4.42
C GLY A 64 6.81 -13.44 5.33
N ALA A 65 5.88 -14.41 5.45
CA ALA A 65 6.09 -15.62 6.23
C ALA A 65 7.18 -16.53 5.61
N ALA A 66 7.20 -16.68 4.28
CA ALA A 66 8.20 -17.47 3.55
C ALA A 66 9.62 -16.89 3.69
N ILE A 67 9.76 -15.56 3.59
CA ILE A 67 11.04 -14.87 3.82
C ILE A 67 11.53 -15.10 5.25
N ARG A 68 10.65 -15.00 6.24
CA ARG A 68 11.04 -15.27 7.63
C ARG A 68 11.42 -16.72 7.86
N GLN A 69 10.69 -17.65 7.23
CA GLN A 69 11.02 -19.08 7.26
C GLN A 69 12.42 -19.35 6.70
N PHE A 70 12.80 -18.67 5.62
CA PHE A 70 14.16 -18.73 5.09
C PHE A 70 15.19 -18.30 6.14
N PHE A 71 15.00 -17.15 6.81
CA PHE A 71 15.95 -16.68 7.83
C PHE A 71 16.05 -17.61 9.03
N VAL A 72 14.93 -18.15 9.52
CA VAL A 72 14.90 -19.12 10.64
C VAL A 72 15.71 -20.36 10.28
N MET A 73 15.47 -20.93 9.10
CA MET A 73 16.21 -22.11 8.66
C MET A 73 17.65 -21.82 8.28
N ARG A 74 17.97 -20.61 7.80
CA ARG A 74 19.34 -20.20 7.46
C ARG A 74 20.16 -20.06 8.73
N HIS A 75 19.56 -19.57 9.81
CA HIS A 75 20.18 -19.59 11.12
C HIS A 75 20.44 -21.04 11.57
N GLY A 76 19.48 -21.94 11.39
CA GLY A 76 19.68 -23.38 11.64
C GLY A 76 20.79 -24.02 10.80
N TYR A 77 20.91 -23.64 9.52
CA TYR A 77 21.99 -24.08 8.61
C TYR A 77 23.37 -23.60 9.07
N LYS A 78 23.49 -22.34 9.52
CA LYS A 78 24.74 -21.82 10.08
C LYS A 78 25.18 -22.56 11.35
N LEU A 79 24.23 -23.11 12.11
CA LEU A 79 24.49 -23.96 13.28
C LEU A 79 24.60 -25.47 12.94
N GLY A 80 24.65 -25.84 11.65
CA GLY A 80 24.78 -27.23 11.21
C GLY A 80 23.55 -28.12 11.45
N ARG A 81 22.40 -27.55 11.82
CA ARG A 81 21.19 -28.30 12.21
C ARG A 81 20.21 -28.56 11.06
N ASN A 82 20.23 -27.71 10.03
CA ASN A 82 19.31 -27.80 8.89
C ASN A 82 20.08 -27.83 7.56
N ARG A 83 19.44 -28.35 6.51
CA ARG A 83 19.90 -28.24 5.12
C ARG A 83 19.70 -26.81 4.59
N ASN A 84 20.45 -26.44 3.55
CA ASN A 84 20.41 -25.10 2.97
C ASN A 84 18.99 -24.70 2.49
N PRO A 85 18.38 -23.63 3.03
CA PRO A 85 16.96 -23.33 2.83
C PRO A 85 16.63 -22.43 1.62
N PHE A 86 17.49 -22.35 0.61
CA PHE A 86 17.31 -21.44 -0.54
C PHE A 86 15.93 -21.53 -1.22
N GLY A 87 15.27 -22.69 -1.20
CA GLY A 87 13.92 -22.86 -1.77
C GLY A 87 12.87 -21.90 -1.19
N TYR A 88 12.95 -21.57 0.10
CA TYR A 88 12.00 -20.65 0.74
C TYR A 88 12.22 -19.20 0.31
N ALA A 89 13.47 -18.80 0.12
CA ALA A 89 13.78 -17.47 -0.43
C ALA A 89 13.29 -17.35 -1.87
N LEU A 90 13.51 -18.40 -2.68
CA LEU A 90 13.13 -18.41 -4.09
C LEU A 90 11.60 -18.37 -4.24
N ALA A 91 10.86 -19.13 -3.41
CA ALA A 91 9.41 -19.08 -3.36
C ALA A 91 8.88 -17.69 -2.95
N GLY A 92 9.45 -17.07 -1.92
CA GLY A 92 9.06 -15.73 -1.48
C GLY A 92 9.30 -14.67 -2.56
N VAL A 93 10.47 -14.69 -3.21
CA VAL A 93 10.81 -13.75 -4.28
C VAL A 93 9.94 -13.96 -5.51
N ALA A 94 9.68 -15.22 -5.91
CA ALA A 94 8.81 -15.52 -7.04
C ALA A 94 7.38 -14.99 -6.84
N VAL A 95 6.83 -15.15 -5.63
CA VAL A 95 5.51 -14.60 -5.28
C VAL A 95 5.51 -13.07 -5.38
N LEU A 96 6.54 -12.39 -4.86
CA LEU A 96 6.64 -10.93 -4.94
C LEU A 96 6.74 -10.42 -6.38
N ILE A 97 7.57 -11.06 -7.21
CA ILE A 97 7.71 -10.69 -8.63
C ILE A 97 6.38 -10.91 -9.37
N GLY A 98 5.74 -12.07 -9.17
CA GLY A 98 4.43 -12.36 -9.75
C GLY A 98 3.38 -11.31 -9.37
N LEU A 99 3.38 -10.89 -8.10
CA LEU A 99 2.48 -9.85 -7.60
C LEU A 99 2.74 -8.49 -8.27
N ILE A 100 4.01 -8.09 -8.42
CA ILE A 100 4.38 -6.81 -9.06
C ILE A 100 3.95 -6.78 -10.53
N VAL A 101 4.22 -7.86 -11.26
CA VAL A 101 3.84 -7.99 -12.67
C VAL A 101 2.32 -7.95 -12.81
N TRP A 102 1.61 -8.63 -11.92
CA TRP A 102 0.15 -8.72 -11.96
C TRP A 102 -0.55 -7.41 -11.61
N MET A 103 -0.04 -6.66 -10.64
CA MET A 103 -0.62 -5.39 -10.21
C MET A 103 -0.22 -4.20 -11.08
N LYS A 104 0.62 -4.39 -12.11
CA LYS A 104 1.02 -3.31 -13.02
C LYS A 104 -0.26 -2.70 -13.63
N PRO A 105 -0.52 -1.38 -13.46
CA PRO A 105 -1.68 -0.76 -14.07
C PRO A 105 -1.58 -0.96 -15.58
N LEU A 106 -2.61 -1.56 -16.16
CA LEU A 106 -2.77 -1.59 -17.60
C LEU A 106 -3.00 -0.14 -18.03
N ASP A 107 -2.09 0.40 -18.85
CA ASP A 107 -2.30 1.65 -19.54
C ASP A 107 -3.50 1.46 -20.48
N THR A 108 -4.71 1.68 -19.97
CA THR A 108 -5.88 1.88 -20.80
C THR A 108 -5.72 3.25 -21.44
N GLY A 109 -4.89 3.28 -22.47
CA GLY A 109 -4.74 4.39 -23.38
C GLY A 109 -6.08 4.66 -24.05
N SER A 110 -6.99 5.31 -23.34
CA SER A 110 -8.17 5.90 -23.92
C SER A 110 -7.65 7.05 -24.79
N ALA A 111 -7.50 6.75 -26.07
CA ALA A 111 -7.32 7.74 -27.11
C ALA A 111 -8.57 8.62 -27.09
N ALA A 112 -8.44 9.79 -26.49
CA ALA A 112 -9.51 10.76 -26.46
C ALA A 112 -9.80 11.18 -27.91
N ALA A 113 -11.07 11.17 -28.30
CA ALA A 113 -11.53 11.82 -29.52
C ALA A 113 -11.09 13.30 -29.50
N PRO A 114 -10.79 13.91 -30.67
CA PRO A 114 -10.31 15.29 -30.75
C PRO A 114 -11.43 16.27 -30.36
N GLY A 115 -11.59 16.48 -29.06
CA GLY A 115 -12.39 17.54 -28.47
C GLY A 115 -11.57 18.81 -28.26
N ARG A 116 -12.26 19.94 -28.09
CA ARG A 116 -11.65 21.23 -27.72
C ARG A 116 -10.67 21.03 -26.54
N PRO A 117 -9.47 21.64 -26.55
CA PRO A 117 -8.54 21.53 -25.44
C PRO A 117 -9.19 22.10 -24.18
N LEU A 118 -9.47 21.24 -23.21
CA LEU A 118 -10.00 21.63 -21.90
C LEU A 118 -8.94 22.43 -21.15
N GLY A 119 -9.35 23.58 -20.63
CA GLY A 119 -8.52 24.48 -19.83
C GLY A 119 -8.78 24.34 -18.34
N TYR A 120 -8.02 25.07 -17.54
CA TYR A 120 -8.22 25.13 -16.09
C TYR A 120 -9.66 25.53 -15.69
N ALA A 121 -10.29 26.45 -16.44
CA ALA A 121 -11.65 26.90 -16.18
C ALA A 121 -12.70 25.77 -16.24
N ASP A 122 -12.46 24.73 -17.06
CA ASP A 122 -13.38 23.61 -17.18
C ASP A 122 -13.27 22.65 -15.98
N ILE A 123 -12.07 22.49 -15.43
CA ILE A 123 -11.82 21.59 -14.29
C ILE A 123 -11.98 22.26 -12.93
N GLN A 124 -11.89 23.59 -12.84
CA GLN A 124 -11.95 24.33 -11.59
C GLN A 124 -13.22 24.01 -10.77
N PRO A 125 -14.44 23.94 -11.34
CA PRO A 125 -15.63 23.57 -10.58
C PRO A 125 -15.54 22.16 -9.98
N VAL A 126 -14.88 21.23 -10.68
CA VAL A 126 -14.66 19.86 -10.19
C VAL A 126 -13.67 19.89 -9.03
N LEU A 127 -12.57 20.65 -9.13
CA LEU A 127 -11.60 20.78 -8.05
C LEU A 127 -12.24 21.42 -6.81
N GLU A 128 -13.08 22.44 -7.00
CA GLU A 128 -13.81 23.11 -5.93
C GLU A 128 -14.74 22.15 -5.19
N GLN A 129 -15.59 21.43 -5.93
CA GLN A 129 -16.58 20.52 -5.35
C GLN A 129 -15.97 19.25 -4.76
N ARG A 130 -14.88 18.73 -5.34
CA ARG A 130 -14.34 17.40 -5.00
C ARG A 130 -13.06 17.43 -4.20
N CYS A 131 -12.27 18.51 -4.25
CA CYS A 131 -10.90 18.54 -3.74
C CYS A 131 -10.65 19.61 -2.66
N TYR A 132 -11.31 20.78 -2.70
CA TYR A 132 -10.98 21.90 -1.80
C TYR A 132 -11.25 21.60 -0.31
N MET A 133 -12.15 20.66 -0.02
CA MET A 133 -12.40 20.21 1.35
C MET A 133 -11.12 19.74 2.06
N CYS A 134 -10.16 19.16 1.33
CA CYS A 134 -8.91 18.66 1.89
C CYS A 134 -7.65 19.33 1.31
N HIS A 135 -7.79 20.06 0.21
CA HIS A 135 -6.69 20.71 -0.53
C HIS A 135 -7.00 22.17 -0.89
N GLY A 136 -7.84 22.84 -0.09
CA GLY A 136 -8.16 24.26 -0.27
C GLY A 136 -7.32 25.17 0.63
N ALA A 137 -7.68 26.44 0.70
CA ALA A 137 -6.96 27.41 1.52
C ALA A 137 -6.91 27.03 3.02
N GLN A 138 -8.01 26.47 3.54
CA GLN A 138 -8.19 26.16 4.97
C GLN A 138 -7.54 24.83 5.40
N VAL A 139 -7.53 23.84 4.50
CA VAL A 139 -6.99 22.50 4.77
C VAL A 139 -6.10 22.10 3.61
N GLN A 140 -4.83 21.87 3.89
CA GLN A 140 -3.79 21.56 2.89
C GLN A 140 -3.16 20.21 3.21
N MET A 141 -3.89 19.13 2.94
CA MET A 141 -3.38 17.78 3.16
C MET A 141 -2.11 17.56 2.33
N LYS A 142 -1.05 17.08 2.98
CA LYS A 142 0.29 16.92 2.40
C LYS A 142 0.89 18.22 1.82
N ASN A 143 0.49 19.39 2.33
CA ASN A 143 0.90 20.70 1.82
C ASN A 143 0.58 20.90 0.32
N VAL A 144 -0.49 20.27 -0.17
CA VAL A 144 -0.97 20.44 -1.55
C VAL A 144 -2.19 21.34 -1.52
N ARG A 145 -2.12 22.42 -2.30
CA ARG A 145 -3.18 23.41 -2.49
C ARG A 145 -3.69 23.34 -3.93
N LEU A 146 -5.00 23.29 -4.11
CA LEU A 146 -5.66 23.13 -5.40
C LEU A 146 -6.63 24.27 -5.72
N ASP A 147 -6.79 25.26 -4.84
CA ASP A 147 -7.60 26.46 -5.09
C ASP A 147 -6.87 27.57 -5.86
N SER A 148 -5.55 27.44 -6.04
CA SER A 148 -4.72 28.34 -6.83
C SER A 148 -4.33 27.69 -8.15
N ALA A 149 -4.51 28.41 -9.26
CA ALA A 149 -4.09 27.96 -10.58
C ALA A 149 -2.58 27.63 -10.64
N GLY A 150 -1.73 28.41 -9.95
CA GLY A 150 -0.29 28.18 -9.90
C GLY A 150 0.07 26.85 -9.24
N ASP A 151 -0.57 26.55 -8.10
CA ASP A 151 -0.33 25.31 -7.35
C ASP A 151 -0.90 24.09 -8.09
N VAL A 152 -2.05 24.24 -8.76
CA VAL A 152 -2.62 23.20 -9.61
C VAL A 152 -1.69 22.84 -10.77
N LYS A 153 -1.03 23.84 -11.39
CA LYS A 153 -0.02 23.59 -12.43
C LYS A 153 1.20 22.87 -11.85
N GLN A 154 1.70 23.32 -10.71
CA GLN A 154 2.85 22.70 -10.03
C GLN A 154 2.58 21.23 -9.69
N HIS A 155 1.35 20.92 -9.28
CA HIS A 155 0.94 19.57 -8.88
C HIS A 155 0.24 18.77 -9.98
N ALA A 156 0.21 19.26 -11.23
CA ALA A 156 -0.56 18.65 -12.32
C ALA A 156 -0.26 17.16 -12.53
N GLN A 157 1.02 16.76 -12.49
CA GLN A 157 1.43 15.35 -12.58
C GLN A 157 0.86 14.53 -11.41
N ALA A 158 0.96 15.04 -10.18
CA ALA A 158 0.45 14.36 -9.00
C ALA A 158 -1.08 14.23 -9.04
N ILE A 159 -1.78 15.27 -9.48
CA ILE A 159 -3.24 15.25 -9.68
C ILE A 159 -3.61 14.15 -10.68
N TYR A 160 -2.94 14.10 -11.84
CA TYR A 160 -3.19 13.08 -12.85
C TYR A 160 -2.95 11.66 -12.31
N GLN A 161 -1.83 11.45 -11.62
CA GLN A 161 -1.50 10.14 -11.04
C GLN A 161 -2.48 9.72 -9.95
N GLN A 162 -2.92 10.62 -9.07
CA GLN A 162 -3.80 10.28 -7.94
C GLN A 162 -5.28 10.20 -8.32
N VAL A 163 -5.74 11.08 -9.21
CA VAL A 163 -7.16 11.20 -9.58
C VAL A 163 -7.51 10.36 -10.80
N VAL A 164 -6.62 10.26 -11.80
CA VAL A 164 -6.94 9.58 -13.07
C VAL A 164 -6.39 8.17 -13.10
N VAL A 165 -5.09 8.01 -12.79
CA VAL A 165 -4.40 6.71 -12.88
C VAL A 165 -4.74 5.83 -11.68
N ALA A 166 -4.40 6.26 -10.47
CA ALA A 166 -4.59 5.47 -9.25
C ALA A 166 -6.03 5.49 -8.73
N LYS A 167 -6.83 6.48 -9.15
CA LYS A 167 -8.20 6.74 -8.65
C LYS A 167 -8.30 6.77 -7.12
N ALA A 168 -7.19 7.12 -6.46
CA ALA A 168 -7.02 7.08 -5.01
C ALA A 168 -7.65 8.30 -4.32
N MET A 169 -7.71 9.42 -5.04
CA MET A 169 -8.34 10.65 -4.56
C MET A 169 -9.65 10.89 -5.30
N PRO A 170 -10.68 11.42 -4.62
CA PRO A 170 -10.79 11.65 -3.17
C PRO A 170 -10.83 10.33 -2.37
N MET A 171 -10.30 10.32 -1.14
CA MET A 171 -10.15 9.09 -0.34
C MET A 171 -11.49 8.33 -0.24
N ASN A 172 -11.48 7.04 -0.58
CA ASN A 172 -12.67 6.19 -0.63
C ASN A 172 -13.84 6.79 -1.44
N ASN A 173 -13.53 7.60 -2.45
CA ASN A 173 -14.49 8.37 -3.23
C ASN A 173 -15.46 9.21 -2.36
N ALA A 174 -14.99 9.79 -1.26
CA ALA A 174 -15.83 10.48 -0.27
C ALA A 174 -16.68 11.64 -0.83
N THR A 175 -16.24 12.29 -1.92
CA THR A 175 -17.00 13.38 -2.57
C THR A 175 -17.73 12.91 -3.83
N ALA A 176 -17.80 11.60 -4.09
CA ALA A 176 -18.49 11.00 -5.23
C ALA A 176 -18.07 11.58 -6.60
N ILE A 177 -16.76 11.71 -6.84
CA ILE A 177 -16.26 12.10 -8.17
C ILE A 177 -16.57 10.99 -9.19
N THR A 178 -17.07 11.40 -10.34
CA THR A 178 -17.50 10.56 -11.45
C THR A 178 -16.35 10.24 -12.40
N GLU A 179 -16.49 9.18 -13.20
CA GLU A 179 -15.49 8.83 -14.22
C GLU A 179 -15.38 9.91 -15.31
N ALA A 180 -16.47 10.62 -15.60
CA ALA A 180 -16.48 11.74 -16.55
C ALA A 180 -15.62 12.90 -16.05
N GLU A 181 -15.76 13.28 -14.77
CA GLU A 181 -14.93 14.30 -14.11
C GLU A 181 -13.45 13.90 -14.10
N ARG A 182 -13.12 12.63 -13.79
CA ARG A 182 -11.74 12.11 -13.86
C ARG A 182 -11.19 12.17 -15.28
N THR A 183 -12.00 11.84 -16.28
CA THR A 183 -11.61 11.90 -17.70
C THR A 183 -11.31 13.33 -18.13
N MET A 184 -12.12 14.30 -17.69
CA MET A 184 -11.91 15.72 -17.95
C MET A 184 -10.56 16.20 -17.41
N ILE A 185 -10.23 15.84 -16.16
CA ILE A 185 -8.92 16.14 -15.55
C ILE A 185 -7.78 15.46 -16.33
N GLY A 186 -7.98 14.22 -16.77
CA GLY A 186 -7.01 13.50 -17.59
C GLY A 186 -6.75 14.15 -18.95
N GLN A 187 -7.81 14.67 -19.59
CA GLN A 187 -7.70 15.38 -20.87
C GLN A 187 -6.99 16.72 -20.70
N TRP A 188 -7.32 17.50 -19.67
CA TRP A 188 -6.61 18.73 -19.33
C TRP A 188 -5.11 18.50 -19.10
N PHE A 189 -4.75 17.44 -18.35
CA PHE A 189 -3.36 17.09 -18.11
C PHE A 189 -2.63 16.72 -19.42
N LYS A 190 -3.23 15.83 -20.23
CA LYS A 190 -2.68 15.41 -21.53
C LYS A 190 -2.58 16.56 -22.54
N ALA A 191 -3.43 17.59 -22.43
CA ALA A 191 -3.37 18.81 -23.24
C ALA A 191 -2.29 19.82 -22.77
N GLY A 192 -1.45 19.44 -21.81
CA GLY A 192 -0.32 20.24 -21.32
C GLY A 192 -0.58 21.01 -20.03
N ALA A 193 -1.64 20.66 -19.29
CA ALA A 193 -1.97 21.24 -17.98
C ALA A 193 -1.98 22.78 -17.99
N LYS A 194 -2.65 23.37 -19.00
CA LYS A 194 -2.70 24.81 -19.17
C LYS A 194 -3.51 25.45 -18.05
N THR A 195 -2.87 26.35 -17.31
CA THR A 195 -3.51 27.25 -16.35
C THR A 195 -3.45 28.68 -16.87
N PRO A 196 -4.38 29.57 -16.47
CA PRO A 196 -4.28 31.00 -16.76
C PRO A 196 -2.99 31.61 -16.20
#